data_AF-A0A0T6A2R1-F1
#
_entry.id   AF-A0A0T6A2R1-F1
#
_cell.length_a   1.000
_cell.length_b   1.000
_cell.length_c   1.000
_cell.angle_alpha   90.00
_cell.angle_beta   90.00
_cell.angle_gamma   90.00
#
_symmetry.space_group_name_H-M   'P 1'
#
loop_
_entity.id
_entity.type
_entity.pdbx_description
1 polymer ?
#
loop_
_entity_poly.entity_id
_entity_poly.type
_entity_poly.pdbx_seq_one_letter_code
_entity_poly.pdbx_strand_id
1 'polypeptide(L)'
;MSQAIIDKLDRLAEYQSQRDVLNMDKQAAIDSILTPEIKERLAEVEAEFGGKVEAVTENLAALEAEVRADVLTQGETVRGFRLQAVWSKGRTSWDDRALQGYMKAHPELAEFRKQGEPSVSIRVI
;
A
#
# COMPACT_ATOMS: atom_id res chain seq x y z
N MET A 1 -14.84 -7.12 -29.62
CA MET A 1 -14.68 -7.21 -28.15
C MET A 1 -13.33 -6.62 -27.72
N SER A 2 -12.20 -7.09 -28.26
CA SER A 2 -10.87 -6.52 -27.99
C SER A 2 -10.71 -5.05 -28.39
N GLN A 3 -11.17 -4.64 -29.58
CA GLN A 3 -11.06 -3.25 -30.04
C GLN A 3 -11.77 -2.26 -29.10
N ALA A 4 -12.98 -2.59 -28.64
CA ALA A 4 -13.71 -1.74 -27.69
C ALA A 4 -13.05 -1.64 -26.30
N ILE A 5 -12.18 -2.59 -25.93
CA ILE A 5 -11.38 -2.53 -24.70
C ILE A 5 -10.15 -1.66 -24.93
N ILE A 6 -9.50 -1.76 -26.09
CA ILE A 6 -8.38 -0.89 -26.49
C ILE A 6 -8.84 0.56 -26.51
N ASP A 7 -9.96 0.88 -27.17
CA ASP A 7 -10.50 2.25 -27.21
C ASP A 7 -10.81 2.80 -25.81
N LYS A 8 -11.17 1.94 -24.85
CA LYS A 8 -11.38 2.33 -23.44
C LYS A 8 -10.07 2.59 -22.70
N LEU A 9 -9.03 1.81 -22.99
CA LEU A 9 -7.68 2.01 -22.43
C LEU A 9 -7.06 3.31 -22.97
N ASP A 10 -7.25 3.61 -24.25
CA ASP A 10 -6.77 4.86 -24.86
C ASP A 10 -7.47 6.08 -24.24
N ARG A 11 -8.80 6.01 -24.06
CA ARG A 11 -9.55 7.06 -23.34
C ARG A 11 -9.12 7.19 -21.88
N LEU A 12 -8.81 6.07 -21.22
CA LEU A 12 -8.32 6.08 -19.85
C LEU A 12 -6.96 6.76 -19.76
N ALA A 13 -6.05 6.50 -20.70
CA ALA A 13 -4.75 7.16 -20.79
C ALA A 13 -4.91 8.67 -21.03
N GLU A 14 -5.84 9.06 -21.91
CA GLU A 14 -6.16 10.48 -22.15
C GLU A 14 -6.65 11.17 -20.87
N TYR A 15 -7.57 10.54 -20.12
CA TYR A 15 -8.02 11.09 -18.84
C TYR A 15 -6.90 11.17 -17.78
N GLN A 16 -5.96 10.22 -17.79
CA GLN A 16 -4.78 10.30 -16.91
C GLN A 16 -3.91 11.50 -17.28
N SER A 17 -3.62 11.72 -18.55
CA SER A 17 -2.87 12.88 -19.04
C SER A 17 -3.56 14.20 -18.68
N GLN A 18 -4.88 14.31 -18.88
CA GLN A 18 -5.66 15.51 -18.51
C GLN A 18 -5.57 15.81 -17.01
N ARG A 19 -5.70 14.78 -16.17
CA ARG A 19 -5.55 14.92 -14.72
C ARG A 19 -4.15 15.39 -14.36
N ASP A 20 -3.12 14.89 -15.02
CA ASP A 20 -1.73 15.24 -14.73
C ASP A 20 -1.44 16.70 -15.12
N VAL A 21 -1.99 17.19 -16.23
CA VAL A 21 -1.97 18.64 -16.58
C VAL A 21 -2.66 19.48 -15.51
N LEU A 22 -3.87 19.10 -15.09
CA LEU A 22 -4.59 19.81 -14.03
C LEU A 22 -3.83 19.82 -12.70
N ASN A 23 -3.10 18.74 -12.39
CA ASN A 23 -2.25 18.69 -11.21
C ASN A 23 -1.05 19.63 -11.33
N MET A 24 -0.47 19.79 -12.52
CA MET A 24 0.59 20.78 -12.76
C MET A 24 0.06 22.21 -12.62
N ASP A 25 -1.10 22.52 -13.19
CA ASP A 25 -1.74 23.84 -13.07
C ASP A 25 -2.09 24.16 -11.61
N LYS A 26 -2.63 23.17 -10.89
CA LYS A 26 -2.86 23.27 -9.45
C LYS A 26 -1.57 23.57 -8.70
N GLN A 27 -0.48 22.87 -9.02
CA GLN A 27 0.80 23.09 -8.37
C GLN A 27 1.34 24.51 -8.68
N ALA A 28 1.23 24.98 -9.91
CA ALA A 28 1.60 26.35 -10.28
C ALA A 28 0.77 27.41 -9.53
N ALA A 29 -0.54 27.17 -9.35
CA ALA A 29 -1.39 28.03 -8.54
C ALA A 29 -0.97 28.02 -7.05
N ILE A 30 -0.63 26.86 -6.50
CA ILE A 30 -0.08 26.72 -5.14
C ILE A 30 1.24 27.50 -5.03
N ASP A 31 2.14 27.37 -6.00
CA ASP A 31 3.44 28.06 -6.01
C ASP A 31 3.31 29.59 -6.13
N SER A 32 2.26 30.08 -6.80
CA SER A 32 1.96 31.52 -6.84
C SER A 32 1.52 32.08 -5.47
N ILE A 33 0.91 31.22 -4.63
CA ILE A 33 0.48 31.58 -3.27
C ILE A 33 1.64 31.40 -2.28
N LEU A 34 2.44 30.35 -2.43
CA LEU A 34 3.64 30.08 -1.64
C LEU A 34 4.81 30.93 -2.13
N THR A 35 4.72 32.24 -1.88
CA THR A 35 5.83 33.18 -2.09
C THR A 35 7.06 32.78 -1.26
N PRO A 36 8.28 33.22 -1.63
CA PRO A 36 9.51 32.90 -0.88
C PRO A 36 9.42 33.22 0.62
N GLU A 37 8.77 34.33 0.97
CA GLU A 37 8.55 34.75 2.35
C GLU A 37 7.64 33.78 3.13
N ILE A 38 6.60 33.24 2.49
CA ILE A 38 5.72 32.23 3.11
C ILE A 38 6.46 30.89 3.25
N LYS A 39 7.31 30.54 2.28
CA LYS A 39 8.18 29.35 2.35
C LYS A 39 9.19 29.45 3.49
N GLU A 40 9.79 30.63 3.72
CA GLU A 40 10.69 30.88 4.84
C GLU A 40 9.96 30.72 6.19
N ARG A 41 8.77 31.33 6.33
CA ARG A 41 7.96 31.17 7.54
C ARG A 41 7.53 29.71 7.77
N LEU A 42 7.26 28.95 6.70
CA LEU A 42 6.97 27.53 6.80
C LEU A 42 8.21 26.74 7.23
N ALA A 43 9.39 27.06 6.69
CA ALA A 43 10.66 26.42 7.06
C ALA A 43 11.04 26.69 8.53
N GLU A 44 10.76 27.89 9.07
CA GLU A 44 10.95 28.19 10.49
C GLU A 44 10.05 27.32 11.38
N VAL A 45 8.78 27.16 11.00
CA VAL A 45 7.84 26.27 11.70
C VAL A 45 8.29 24.81 11.59
N GLU A 46 8.67 24.36 10.40
CA GLU A 46 9.21 23.01 10.21
C GLU A 46 10.49 22.78 11.04
N ALA A 47 11.36 23.77 11.19
CA ALA A 47 12.54 23.66 12.05
C ALA A 47 12.15 23.58 13.55
N GLU A 48 11.15 24.33 13.99
CA GLU A 48 10.69 24.31 15.39
C GLU A 48 10.02 22.98 15.77
N PHE A 49 9.25 22.39 14.85
CA PHE A 49 8.49 21.17 15.10
C PHE A 49 9.18 19.91 14.60
N GLY A 50 10.08 20.00 13.63
CA GLY A 50 10.79 18.87 13.02
C GLY A 50 11.50 18.03 14.06
N GLY A 51 12.37 18.64 14.90
CA GLY A 51 13.05 17.90 15.96
C GLY A 51 12.13 17.29 17.02
N LYS A 52 10.98 17.94 17.30
CA LYS A 52 9.97 17.40 18.24
C LYS A 52 9.22 16.21 17.64
N VAL A 53 8.87 16.30 16.36
CA VAL A 53 8.17 15.25 15.60
C VAL A 53 9.09 14.07 15.34
N GLU A 54 10.36 14.30 14.98
CA GLU A 54 11.36 13.26 14.78
C GLU A 54 11.55 12.44 16.06
N ALA A 55 11.78 13.09 17.21
CA ALA A 55 11.93 12.39 18.48
C ALA A 55 10.70 11.55 18.86
N VAL A 56 9.48 12.06 18.63
CA VAL A 56 8.25 11.29 18.88
C VAL A 56 8.09 10.16 17.88
N THR A 57 8.47 10.36 16.62
CA THR A 57 8.39 9.36 15.55
C THR A 57 9.37 8.21 15.81
N GLU A 58 10.59 8.51 16.24
CA GLU A 58 11.57 7.49 16.65
C GLU A 58 11.08 6.67 17.84
N ASN A 59 10.56 7.32 18.88
CA ASN A 59 9.97 6.65 20.03
C ASN A 59 8.77 5.77 19.65
N LEU A 60 7.92 6.26 18.74
CA LEU A 60 6.77 5.51 18.22
C LEU A 60 7.23 4.29 17.42
N ALA A 61 8.21 4.45 16.53
CA ALA A 61 8.76 3.36 15.75
C ALA A 61 9.42 2.28 16.63
N ALA A 62 10.18 2.69 17.65
CA ALA A 62 10.77 1.79 18.63
C ALA A 62 9.69 1.01 19.40
N LEU A 63 8.69 1.71 19.95
CA LEU A 63 7.61 1.07 20.71
C LEU A 63 6.74 0.16 19.82
N GLU A 64 6.47 0.54 18.58
CA GLU A 64 5.77 -0.33 17.63
C GLU A 64 6.58 -1.59 17.30
N ALA A 65 7.90 -1.49 17.18
CA ALA A 65 8.75 -2.65 16.94
C ALA A 65 8.74 -3.61 18.13
N GLU A 66 8.83 -3.07 19.35
CA GLU A 66 8.72 -3.83 20.60
C GLU A 66 7.35 -4.52 20.71
N VAL A 67 6.25 -3.78 20.55
CA VAL A 67 4.89 -4.34 20.59
C VAL A 67 4.69 -5.43 19.55
N ARG A 68 5.22 -5.26 18.32
CA ARG A 68 5.16 -6.31 17.30
C ARG A 68 5.94 -7.56 17.71
N ALA A 69 7.14 -7.40 18.26
CA ALA A 69 7.96 -8.53 18.71
C ALA A 69 7.30 -9.30 19.86
N ASP A 70 6.72 -8.58 20.82
CA ASP A 70 6.01 -9.17 21.95
C ASP A 70 4.75 -9.91 21.50
N VAL A 71 3.96 -9.32 20.61
CA VAL A 71 2.73 -9.93 20.07
C VAL A 71 3.05 -11.15 19.20
N LEU A 72 4.16 -11.14 18.46
CA LEU A 72 4.64 -12.31 17.73
C LEU A 72 5.08 -13.44 18.67
N THR A 73 5.73 -13.11 19.78
CA THR A 73 6.17 -14.07 20.80
C THR A 73 4.97 -14.67 21.56
N GLN A 74 3.98 -13.84 21.87
CA GLN A 74 2.75 -14.26 22.55
C GLN A 74 1.83 -15.08 21.64
N GLY A 75 1.82 -14.81 20.33
CA GLY A 75 1.06 -15.59 19.36
C GLY A 75 -0.45 -15.33 19.38
N GLU A 76 -0.89 -14.23 19.99
CA GLU A 76 -2.30 -13.89 20.17
C GLU A 76 -2.53 -12.39 19.92
N THR A 77 -3.77 -12.02 19.54
CA THR A 77 -4.14 -10.62 19.37
C THR A 77 -4.27 -9.93 20.72
N VAL A 78 -3.57 -8.82 20.91
CA VAL A 78 -3.59 -8.03 22.16
C VAL A 78 -4.36 -6.73 21.95
N ARG A 79 -5.24 -6.38 22.89
CA ARG A 79 -6.03 -5.15 22.86
C ARG A 79 -5.65 -4.23 24.02
N GLY A 80 -5.30 -2.99 23.70
CA GLY A 80 -5.22 -1.89 24.65
C GLY A 80 -6.49 -1.05 24.66
N PHE A 81 -6.47 0.06 25.40
CA PHE A 81 -7.64 0.95 25.54
C PHE A 81 -8.00 1.69 24.24
N ARG A 82 -7.00 2.04 23.41
CA ARG A 82 -7.18 2.80 22.15
C ARG A 82 -6.67 2.10 20.90
N LEU A 83 -5.85 1.06 21.05
CA LEU A 83 -5.16 0.36 19.96
C LEU A 83 -5.26 -1.14 20.17
N GLN A 84 -5.17 -1.91 19.08
CA GLN A 84 -5.05 -3.36 19.13
C GLN A 84 -3.95 -3.83 18.18
N ALA A 85 -3.16 -4.79 18.63
CA ALA A 85 -2.16 -5.47 17.82
C ALA A 85 -2.73 -6.83 17.41
N VAL A 86 -3.09 -6.96 16.13
CA VAL A 86 -3.73 -8.17 15.60
C VAL A 86 -2.67 -9.16 15.17
N TRP A 87 -2.56 -10.25 15.90
CA TRP A 87 -1.74 -11.39 15.48
C TRP A 87 -2.53 -12.22 14.47
N SER A 88 -1.93 -12.43 13.29
CA SER A 88 -2.46 -13.33 12.27
C SER A 88 -1.46 -14.45 12.05
N LYS A 89 -1.94 -15.69 12.09
CA LYS A 89 -1.13 -16.85 11.74
C LYS A 89 -0.60 -16.67 10.31
N GLY A 90 0.71 -16.85 10.14
CA GLY A 90 1.38 -16.77 8.84
C GLY A 90 0.65 -17.62 7.79
N ARG A 91 0.46 -17.07 6.59
CA ARG A 91 -0.24 -17.78 5.52
C ARG A 91 0.59 -18.98 5.09
N THR A 92 0.02 -20.17 5.16
CA THR A 92 0.59 -21.34 4.49
C THR A 92 0.44 -21.15 2.97
N SER A 93 1.54 -20.90 2.28
CA SER A 93 1.61 -20.97 0.82
C SER A 93 2.14 -22.33 0.41
N TRP A 94 1.49 -22.94 -0.57
CA TRP A 94 1.92 -24.20 -1.18
C TRP A 94 2.56 -23.93 -2.54
N ASP A 95 3.56 -24.74 -2.91
CA ASP A 95 4.09 -24.72 -4.28
C ASP A 95 3.08 -25.42 -5.22
N ASP A 96 2.32 -24.62 -5.95
CA ASP A 96 1.29 -25.09 -6.89
C ASP A 96 1.88 -25.99 -7.98
N ARG A 97 3.14 -25.78 -8.40
CA ARG A 97 3.78 -26.61 -9.43
C ARG A 97 4.07 -28.01 -8.91
N ALA A 98 4.63 -28.12 -7.71
CA ALA A 98 4.90 -29.40 -7.08
C ALA A 98 3.60 -30.16 -6.80
N LEU A 99 2.57 -29.46 -6.31
CA LEU A 99 1.25 -30.04 -6.08
C LEU A 99 0.58 -30.52 -7.36
N GLN A 100 0.62 -29.74 -8.45
CA GLN A 100 0.09 -30.19 -9.75
C GLN A 100 0.80 -31.44 -10.28
N GLY A 101 2.11 -31.59 -10.01
CA GLY A 101 2.85 -32.82 -10.33
C GLY A 101 2.34 -34.02 -9.53
N TYR A 102 2.09 -33.84 -8.23
CA TYR A 102 1.57 -34.88 -7.35
C TYR A 102 0.12 -35.27 -7.67
N MET A 103 -0.72 -34.30 -8.08
CA MET A 103 -2.11 -34.53 -8.50
C MET A 103 -2.25 -35.47 -9.71
N LYS A 104 -1.20 -35.67 -10.50
CA LYS A 104 -1.22 -36.65 -11.60
C LYS A 104 -1.28 -38.10 -11.10
N ALA A 105 -0.67 -38.37 -9.94
CA ALA A 105 -0.72 -39.67 -9.28
C ALA A 105 -1.93 -39.81 -8.34
N HIS A 106 -2.49 -38.67 -7.90
CA HIS A 106 -3.63 -38.58 -6.97
C HIS A 106 -4.71 -37.60 -7.47
N PRO A 107 -5.54 -38.00 -8.45
CA PRO A 107 -6.56 -37.13 -9.06
C PRO A 107 -7.62 -36.62 -8.07
N GLU A 108 -7.84 -37.32 -6.95
CA GLU A 108 -8.75 -36.95 -5.87
C GLU A 108 -8.46 -35.55 -5.29
N LEU A 109 -7.23 -35.07 -5.40
CA LEU A 109 -6.84 -33.75 -4.93
C LEU A 109 -7.40 -32.59 -5.79
N ALA A 110 -7.86 -32.88 -7.00
CA ALA A 110 -8.43 -31.87 -7.90
C ALA A 110 -9.72 -31.25 -7.34
N GLU A 111 -10.51 -32.02 -6.59
CA GLU A 111 -11.77 -31.56 -6.00
C GLU A 111 -11.57 -30.50 -4.90
N PHE A 112 -10.37 -30.43 -4.32
CA PHE A 112 -10.04 -29.50 -3.24
C PHE A 112 -9.39 -28.20 -3.71
N ARG A 113 -9.03 -28.11 -5.00
CA ARG A 113 -8.40 -26.91 -5.57
C ARG A 113 -9.44 -25.80 -5.74
N LYS A 114 -9.26 -24.69 -5.00
CA LYS A 114 -10.05 -23.47 -5.17
C LYS A 114 -9.23 -22.42 -5.91
N GLN A 115 -9.71 -21.97 -7.06
CA GLN A 115 -9.13 -20.85 -7.81
C GLN A 115 -9.96 -19.59 -7.54
N GLY A 116 -9.30 -18.51 -7.12
CA GLY A 116 -9.94 -17.21 -6.97
C GLY A 116 -10.28 -16.57 -8.31
N GLU A 117 -11.14 -15.55 -8.29
CA GLU A 117 -11.50 -14.81 -9.51
C GLU A 117 -10.28 -14.13 -10.14
N PRO A 118 -10.15 -14.15 -11.48
CA PRO A 118 -9.07 -13.44 -12.15
C PRO A 118 -9.21 -11.93 -11.93
N SER A 119 -8.14 -11.29 -11.45
CA SER A 119 -8.06 -9.82 -11.29
C SER A 119 -7.20 -9.20 -12.38
N VAL A 120 -7.61 -8.05 -12.92
CA VAL A 120 -6.82 -7.27 -13.89
C VAL A 120 -6.28 -6.02 -13.21
N SER A 121 -4.96 -5.81 -13.30
CA SER A 121 -4.31 -4.55 -12.91
C SER A 121 -3.96 -3.78 -14.18
N ILE A 122 -4.42 -2.54 -14.28
CA ILE A 122 -4.03 -1.63 -15.37
C ILE A 122 -2.71 -0.96 -14.97
N ARG A 123 -1.73 -0.95 -15.87
CA ARG A 123 -0.42 -0.32 -15.67
C ARG A 123 -0.09 0.56 -16.88
N VAL A 124 0.65 1.64 -16.65
CA VAL A 124 1.24 2.45 -17.72
C VAL A 124 2.33 1.62 -18.41
N ILE A 125 2.43 1.75 -19.75
CA ILE A 125 3.46 1.12 -20.58
C ILE A 125 4.61 2.11 -20.79
#